data_AF-W0H005-F1
#
_entry.id   AF-W0H005-F1
#
_cell.length_a   1.000
_cell.length_b   1.000
_cell.length_c   1.000
_cell.angle_alpha   90.00
_cell.angle_beta   90.00
_cell.angle_gamma   90.00
#
_symmetry.space_group_name_H-M   'P 1'
#
loop_
_entity.id
_entity.type
_entity.pdbx_description
1 polymer ?
#
loop_
_entity_poly.entity_id
_entity_poly.type
_entity_poly.pdbx_seq_one_letter_code
_entity_poly.pdbx_strand_id
1 'polypeptide(L)' 'MSETTKEIPIWVGGESGQRKRYLRSLEKDLAAELGPDWRNVIELAKDG' A
#
# COMPACT_ATOMS: atom_id res chain seq x y z
N MET A 1 -4.87 16.23 12.80
CA MET A 1 -5.09 14.98 12.06
C MET A 1 -3.72 14.37 11.86
N SER A 2 -3.35 13.41 12.71
CA SER A 2 -1.98 12.88 12.73
C SER A 2 -1.72 12.09 11.44
N GLU A 3 -0.79 12.57 10.62
CA GLU A 3 -0.22 11.81 9.52
C GLU A 3 0.32 10.50 10.09
N THR A 4 -0.42 9.42 9.86
CA THR A 4 0.01 8.09 10.29
C THR A 4 0.97 7.61 9.23
N THR A 5 2.21 8.10 9.27
CA THR A 5 3.28 7.56 8.44
C THR A 5 3.49 6.11 8.88
N LYS A 6 2.79 5.18 8.22
CA LYS A 6 2.92 3.74 8.50
C LYS A 6 4.40 3.39 8.32
N GLU A 7 5.08 3.04 9.40
CA GLU A 7 6.50 2.71 9.37
C GLU A 7 6.72 1.51 8.44
N ILE A 8 7.64 1.67 7.47
CA ILE A 8 8.00 0.60 6.55
C ILE A 8 8.80 -0.45 7.35
N PRO A 9 8.38 -1.72 7.40
CA PRO A 9 9.09 -2.74 8.15
C PRO A 9 10.51 -2.96 7.59
N ILE A 10 11.51 -3.06 8.46
CA ILE A 10 12.84 -3.54 8.08
C ILE A 10 12.76 -5.06 7.96
N TRP A 11 13.03 -5.57 6.77
CA TRP A 11 13.05 -7.01 6.50
C TRP A 11 14.47 -7.54 6.73
N VAL A 12 14.59 -8.62 7.50
CA VAL A 12 15.87 -9.30 7.76
C VAL A 12 15.81 -10.70 7.13
N GLY A 13 16.78 -11.04 6.27
CA GLY A 13 16.84 -12.35 5.60
C GLY A 13 16.05 -12.42 4.29
N GLY A 14 15.01 -13.27 4.21
CA GLY A 14 14.18 -13.55 3.01
C GLY A 14 13.32 -12.38 2.52
N GLU A 15 13.96 -11.24 2.30
CA GLU A 15 13.42 -9.91 2.08
C GLU A 15 12.43 -9.85 0.91
N SER A 16 12.71 -10.54 -0.19
CA SER A 16 11.81 -10.50 -1.37
C SER A 16 10.44 -11.11 -1.08
N GLY A 17 10.37 -12.16 -0.25
CA GLY A 17 9.12 -12.80 0.12
C GLY A 17 8.31 -11.98 1.12
N GLN A 18 8.99 -11.38 2.10
CA GLN A 18 8.37 -10.50 3.10
C GLN A 18 7.84 -9.22 2.45
N ARG A 19 8.64 -8.59 1.58
CA ARG A 19 8.24 -7.40 0.81
C ARG A 19 7.03 -7.67 -0.08
N LYS A 20 7.01 -8.80 -0.81
CA LYS A 20 5.86 -9.18 -1.64
C LYS A 20 4.58 -9.36 -0.83
N ARG A 21 4.66 -10.01 0.34
CA ARG A 21 3.50 -10.18 1.23
C ARG A 21 3.02 -8.84 1.79
N TYR A 22 3.94 -7.96 2.17
CA TYR A 22 3.61 -6.63 2.67
C TYR A 22 2.91 -5.79 1.59
N LEU A 23 3.46 -5.73 0.38
CA LEU A 23 2.84 -5.01 -0.74
C LEU A 23 1.42 -5.53 -1.04
N ARG A 24 1.22 -6.86 -1.07
CA ARG A 24 -0.12 -7.45 -1.24
C ARG A 24 -1.08 -7.08 -0.11
N SER A 25 -0.60 -6.88 1.11
CA SER A 25 -1.44 -6.41 2.22
C SER A 25 -1.90 -4.99 1.97
N LEU A 26 -0.99 -4.10 1.60
CA LEU A 26 -1.32 -2.70 1.29
C LEU A 26 -2.29 -2.59 0.11
N GLU A 27 -2.12 -3.41 -0.94
CA GLU A 27 -3.07 -3.44 -2.06
C GLU A 27 -4.47 -3.88 -1.64
N LYS A 28 -4.59 -4.81 -0.68
CA LYS A 28 -5.88 -5.21 -0.13
C LYS A 28 -6.51 -4.11 0.70
N ASP A 29 -5.73 -3.45 1.55
CA ASP A 29 -6.20 -2.32 2.35
C ASP A 29 -6.72 -1.21 1.44
N LEU A 30 -5.98 -0.87 0.37
CA LEU A 30 -6.39 0.12 -0.63
C LEU A 30 -7.66 -0.28 -1.37
N ALA A 31 -7.79 -1.56 -1.76
CA ALA A 31 -9.00 -2.05 -2.40
C ALA A 31 -10.22 -2.05 -1.46
N ALA A 32 -10.01 -2.26 -0.16
CA ALA A 32 -11.07 -2.19 0.85
C ALA A 32 -11.51 -0.74 1.11
N GLU A 33 -10.58 0.21 1.08
CA GLU A 33 -10.85 1.63 1.36
C GLU A 33 -11.42 2.38 0.15
N LEU A 34 -10.85 2.18 -1.04
CA LEU A 34 -11.17 2.94 -2.26
C LEU A 34 -12.00 2.14 -3.27
N GLY A 35 -12.26 0.86 -2.99
CA GLY A 35 -12.97 -0.04 -3.89
C GLY A 35 -12.06 -0.76 -4.90
N PRO A 36 -12.63 -1.65 -5.75
CA PRO A 36 -11.86 -2.50 -6.67
C PRO A 36 -11.03 -1.72 -7.70
N ASP A 37 -11.45 -0.51 -8.05
CA ASP A 37 -10.79 0.39 -9.01
C ASP A 37 -9.85 1.41 -8.34
N TRP A 38 -9.38 1.14 -7.12
CA TRP A 38 -8.49 2.02 -6.35
C TRP A 38 -7.29 2.55 -7.13
N ARG A 39 -6.76 1.78 -8.09
CA ARG A 39 -5.64 2.22 -8.94
C ARG A 39 -6.00 3.45 -9.77
N ASN A 40 -7.21 3.48 -10.35
CA ASN A 40 -7.67 4.62 -11.15
C ASN A 40 -7.87 5.85 -10.28
N VAL A 41 -8.38 5.68 -9.05
CA VAL A 41 -8.54 6.77 -8.07
C VAL A 41 -7.20 7.42 -7.73
N ILE A 42 -6.16 6.61 -7.53
CA ILE A 42 -4.81 7.11 -7.24
C ILE A 42 -4.19 7.83 -8.43
N GLU A 43 -4.32 7.27 -9.65
CA GLU A 43 -3.78 7.92 -10.85
C GLU A 43 -4.45 9.28 -11.09
N LEU A 44 -5.78 9.36 -10.99
CA LEU A 44 -6.52 10.62 -11.10
C LEU A 44 -6.11 11.66 -10.04
N ALA A 45 -5.74 11.22 -8.83
CA ALA A 45 -5.28 12.11 -7.77
C ALA A 45 -3.85 12.64 -7.97
N LYS A 46 -3.03 12.00 -8.81
CA LYS A 46 -1.66 12.46 -9.12
C LYS A 46 -1.63 13.57 -10.17
N ASP A 47 -2.65 13.62 -11.04
CA ASP A 47 -2.78 14.60 -12.12
C ASP A 47 -3.51 15.89 -11.69
N GLY A 48 -4.00 15.95 -10.45
CA GLY A 48 -4.80 17.06 -9.89
C GLY A 48 -4.04 18.01 -8.96
#